data_AF-A0A2D6JNG5-F1
#
_entry.id   AF-A0A2D6JNG5-F1
#
_cell.length_a   1.000
_cell.length_b   1.000
_cell.length_c   1.000
_cell.angle_alpha   90.00
_cell.angle_beta   90.00
_cell.angle_gamma   90.00
#
_symmetry.space_group_name_H-M   'P 1'
#
loop_
_entity.id
_entity.type
_entity.pdbx_description
1 polymer ?
#
loop_
_entity_poly.entity_id
_entity_poly.type
_entity_poly.pdbx_seq_one_letter_code
_entity_poly.pdbx_strand_id
1 'polypeptide(L)'
;SDHFVPALLSRLGPVRAALDGHGGGIAVTQAEQEGDRLDLVLDLTGACLSCGAAPGTLEGVKTDLEADGEIQRVRFSSALLDTFDELGREFILAHGAVEFVDPPSDGAGE
;
A
#
# COMPACT_ATOMS: atom_id res chain seq x y z
N SER A 1 -3.80 4.98 -14.15
CA SER A 1 -4.90 5.03 -13.16
C SER A 1 -4.51 5.90 -11.97
N ASP A 2 -4.22 7.18 -12.22
CA ASP A 2 -3.71 8.13 -11.20
C ASP A 2 -4.81 8.93 -10.49
N HIS A 3 -6.04 8.85 -10.97
CA HIS A 3 -7.16 9.63 -10.43
C HIS A 3 -7.58 9.20 -9.03
N PHE A 4 -7.24 7.98 -8.59
CA PHE A 4 -7.59 7.46 -7.27
C PHE A 4 -6.63 7.91 -6.17
N VAL A 5 -5.36 8.11 -6.48
CA VAL A 5 -4.31 8.43 -5.51
C VAL A 5 -4.66 9.64 -4.63
N PRO A 6 -5.05 10.82 -5.17
CA PRO A 6 -5.38 11.97 -4.31
C PRO A 6 -6.61 11.72 -3.42
N ALA A 7 -7.59 10.95 -3.90
CA ALA A 7 -8.77 10.59 -3.11
C ALA A 7 -8.42 9.60 -1.98
N LEU A 8 -7.60 8.59 -2.25
CA LEU A 8 -7.13 7.63 -1.25
C LEU A 8 -6.26 8.34 -0.20
N LEU A 9 -5.33 9.20 -0.62
CA LEU A 9 -4.49 10.00 0.30
C LEU A 9 -5.31 10.86 1.26
N SER A 10 -6.49 11.35 0.83
CA SER A 10 -7.38 12.13 1.71
C SER A 10 -8.01 11.32 2.85
N ARG A 11 -8.06 9.99 2.70
CA ARG A 11 -8.63 9.04 3.67
C ARG A 11 -7.62 8.55 4.72
N LEU A 12 -6.32 8.69 4.46
CA LEU A 12 -5.22 8.19 5.31
C LEU A 12 -4.94 8.97 6.61
N GLY A 13 -5.87 9.81 7.08
CA GLY A 13 -5.79 10.54 8.35
C GLY A 13 -4.36 10.92 8.83
N PRO A 14 -3.87 10.40 9.97
CA PRO A 14 -2.53 10.65 10.49
C PRO A 14 -1.41 9.93 9.73
N VAL A 15 -1.71 8.80 9.06
CA VAL A 15 -0.75 8.03 8.26
C VAL A 15 -0.26 8.84 7.06
N ARG A 16 -1.11 9.72 6.51
CA ARG A 16 -0.70 10.70 5.49
C ARG A 16 0.50 11.53 5.95
N ALA A 17 0.50 12.01 7.20
CA ALA A 17 1.61 12.83 7.70
C ALA A 17 2.92 12.03 7.82
N ALA A 18 2.85 10.72 8.10
CA ALA A 18 4.01 9.84 8.11
C ALA A 18 4.59 9.63 6.70
N LEU A 19 3.71 9.51 5.69
CA LEU A 19 4.08 9.43 4.27
C LEU A 19 4.68 10.75 3.77
N ASP A 20 3.97 11.88 3.93
CA ASP A 20 4.41 13.22 3.51
C ASP A 20 5.72 13.62 4.23
N GLY A 21 5.86 13.32 5.52
CA GLY A 21 7.01 13.71 6.35
C GLY A 21 8.35 13.14 5.91
N HIS A 22 8.35 12.07 5.11
CA HIS A 22 9.56 11.46 4.54
C HIS A 22 9.61 11.57 3.00
N GLY A 23 8.73 12.37 2.39
CA GLY A 23 8.64 12.47 0.93
C GLY A 23 8.16 11.17 0.27
N GLY A 24 7.35 10.37 0.98
CA GLY A 24 6.74 9.15 0.49
C GLY A 24 5.27 9.32 0.09
N GLY A 25 4.68 8.24 -0.40
CA GLY A 25 3.29 8.20 -0.85
C GLY A 25 2.79 6.79 -1.09
N ILE A 26 1.64 6.69 -1.73
CA ILE A 26 1.06 5.42 -2.20
C ILE A 26 0.94 5.44 -3.72
N ALA A 27 1.10 4.28 -4.34
CA ALA A 27 0.74 4.04 -5.73
C ALA A 27 -0.30 2.92 -5.79
N VAL A 28 -1.30 3.04 -6.66
CA VAL A 28 -2.29 1.98 -6.87
C VAL A 28 -1.77 1.08 -7.98
N THR A 29 -1.38 -0.16 -7.65
CA THR A 29 -0.91 -1.14 -8.64
C THR A 29 -2.06 -1.89 -9.28
N GLN A 30 -3.14 -2.14 -8.53
CA GLN A 30 -4.37 -2.71 -9.04
C GLN A 30 -5.56 -2.15 -8.27
N ALA A 31 -6.66 -1.91 -8.98
CA ALA A 31 -7.94 -1.56 -8.39
C ALA A 31 -9.03 -2.34 -9.11
N GLU A 32 -9.72 -3.22 -8.40
CA GLU A 32 -10.87 -3.94 -8.91
C GLU A 32 -12.12 -3.51 -8.16
N GLN A 33 -13.23 -3.43 -8.89
CA GLN A 33 -14.53 -3.11 -8.31
C GLN A 33 -15.30 -4.41 -8.07
N GLU A 34 -15.52 -4.74 -6.81
CA GLU A 34 -16.37 -5.86 -6.39
C GLU A 34 -17.73 -5.30 -5.93
N GLY A 35 -18.69 -5.27 -6.86
CA GLY A 35 -20.00 -4.65 -6.61
C GLY A 35 -19.89 -3.14 -6.46
N ASP A 36 -20.24 -2.62 -5.28
CA ASP A 36 -20.17 -1.18 -4.94
C ASP A 36 -18.87 -0.82 -4.19
N ARG A 37 -17.95 -1.76 -4.02
CA ARG A 37 -16.71 -1.55 -3.25
C ARG A 37 -15.45 -1.82 -4.07
N LEU A 38 -14.35 -1.24 -3.62
CA LEU A 38 -13.03 -1.38 -4.23
C LEU A 38 -12.18 -2.39 -3.48
N ASP A 39 -11.55 -3.29 -4.22
CA ASP A 39 -10.43 -4.09 -3.78
C ASP A 39 -9.14 -3.50 -4.39
N LEU A 40 -8.21 -3.12 -3.52
CA LEU A 40 -7.02 -2.37 -3.90
C LEU A 40 -5.75 -3.17 -3.60
N VAL A 41 -4.83 -3.16 -4.57
CA VAL A 41 -3.43 -3.51 -4.36
C VAL A 41 -2.61 -2.22 -4.46
N LEU A 42 -1.84 -1.93 -3.42
CA LEU A 42 -1.06 -0.72 -3.29
C LEU A 42 0.43 -1.02 -3.26
N ASP A 43 1.22 -0.05 -3.70
CA ASP A 43 2.66 0.04 -3.48
C ASP A 43 2.96 1.30 -2.65
N LEU A 44 4.05 1.32 -1.91
CA LEU A 44 4.48 2.52 -1.18
C LEU A 44 5.65 3.15 -1.92
N THR A 45 5.55 4.45 -2.20
CA THR A 45 6.60 5.20 -2.90
C THR A 45 7.39 6.06 -1.91
N GLY A 46 8.65 6.34 -2.24
CA GLY A 46 9.53 7.27 -1.50
C GLY A 46 10.25 6.68 -0.28
N ALA A 47 10.72 7.55 0.63
CA ALA A 47 11.76 7.20 1.61
C ALA A 47 11.29 6.37 2.83
N CYS A 48 10.01 5.98 2.89
CA CYS A 48 9.43 5.29 4.04
C CYS A 48 9.88 3.82 4.19
N LEU A 49 10.54 3.25 3.18
CA LEU A 49 10.95 1.84 3.17
C LEU A 49 12.30 1.61 3.88
N SER A 50 13.12 2.64 4.04
CA SER A 50 14.45 2.52 4.67
C SER A 50 14.47 2.84 6.17
N CYS A 51 13.33 3.13 6.78
CA CYS A 51 13.22 3.42 8.21
C CYS A 51 12.28 2.38 8.86
N GLY A 52 12.68 1.80 10.01
CA GLY A 52 11.95 0.72 10.72
C GLY A 52 10.51 1.03 11.17
N ALA A 53 9.91 2.13 10.72
CA ALA A 53 8.50 2.49 10.88
C ALA A 53 7.58 1.83 9.82
N ALA A 54 8.15 1.21 8.77
CA ALA A 54 7.41 0.61 7.67
C ALA A 54 6.27 -0.36 8.06
N PRO A 55 6.38 -1.25 9.08
CA PRO A 55 5.27 -2.15 9.44
C PRO A 55 4.02 -1.41 9.94
N GLY A 56 4.21 -0.44 10.85
CA GLY A 56 3.11 0.35 11.40
C GLY A 56 2.47 1.26 10.34
N THR A 57 3.25 1.75 9.37
CA THR A 57 2.72 2.52 8.25
C THR A 57 1.85 1.66 7.34
N LEU A 58 2.29 0.44 7.00
CA LEU A 58 1.51 -0.50 6.17
C LEU A 58 0.17 -0.85 6.84
N GLU A 59 0.21 -1.23 8.12
CA GLU A 59 -1.00 -1.55 8.89
C GLU A 59 -1.93 -0.33 9.01
N GLY A 60 -1.36 0.86 9.22
CA GLY A 60 -2.10 2.13 9.28
C GLY A 60 -2.82 2.44 7.96
N VAL A 61 -2.11 2.36 6.82
CA VAL A 61 -2.71 2.57 5.49
C VAL A 61 -3.86 1.61 5.25
N LYS A 62 -3.67 0.32 5.55
CA LYS A 62 -4.72 -0.69 5.41
C LYS A 62 -5.93 -0.33 6.29
N THR A 63 -5.69 -0.06 7.57
CA THR A 63 -6.75 0.24 8.54
C THR A 63 -7.56 1.47 8.16
N ASP A 64 -6.90 2.57 7.79
CA ASP A 64 -7.59 3.81 7.42
C ASP A 64 -8.42 3.66 6.14
N LEU A 65 -7.91 2.94 5.14
CA LEU A 65 -8.64 2.73 3.89
C LEU A 65 -9.79 1.75 4.06
N GLU A 66 -9.60 0.62 4.74
CA GLU A 66 -10.67 -0.37 4.96
C GLU A 66 -11.75 0.11 5.96
N ALA A 67 -11.51 1.20 6.69
CA ALA A 67 -12.54 1.87 7.48
C ALA A 67 -13.54 2.65 6.59
N ASP A 68 -13.20 2.94 5.34
CA ASP A 68 -14.09 3.56 4.36
C ASP A 68 -15.06 2.52 3.76
N GLY A 69 -16.36 2.82 3.78
CA GLY A 69 -17.40 1.89 3.31
C GLY A 69 -17.34 1.58 1.79
N GLU A 70 -16.61 2.38 1.02
CA GLU A 70 -16.34 2.19 -0.41
C GLU A 70 -15.17 1.23 -0.67
N ILE A 71 -14.37 0.87 0.35
CA ILE A 71 -13.19 0.01 0.20
C ILE A 71 -13.45 -1.31 0.92
N GLN A 72 -13.43 -2.40 0.17
CA GLN A 72 -13.64 -3.74 0.70
C GLN A 72 -12.37 -4.31 1.31
N ARG A 73 -11.22 -4.08 0.67
CA ARG A 73 -9.96 -4.71 1.03
C ARG A 73 -8.76 -3.91 0.50
N VAL A 74 -7.69 -3.90 1.29
CA VAL A 74 -6.38 -3.37 0.89
C VAL A 74 -5.29 -4.42 1.05
N ARG A 75 -4.50 -4.61 -0.01
CA ARG A 75 -3.35 -5.50 -0.10
C ARG A 75 -2.14 -4.72 -0.61
N PHE A 76 -0.95 -5.25 -0.41
CA PHE A 76 0.28 -4.62 -0.88
C PHE A 76 0.96 -5.46 -1.95
N SER A 77 1.61 -4.80 -2.91
CA SER A 77 2.39 -5.47 -3.93
C SER A 77 3.57 -6.22 -3.29
N SER A 78 3.79 -7.47 -3.66
CA SER A 78 5.00 -8.21 -3.28
C SER A 78 6.28 -7.57 -3.81
N ALA A 79 6.19 -6.76 -4.87
CA ALA A 79 7.30 -5.96 -5.39
C ALA A 79 7.87 -4.99 -4.33
N LEU A 80 7.06 -4.59 -3.35
CA LEU A 80 7.51 -3.77 -2.23
C LEU A 80 8.59 -4.48 -1.42
N LEU A 81 8.51 -5.80 -1.29
CA LEU A 81 9.46 -6.61 -0.52
C LEU A 81 10.85 -6.62 -1.15
N ASP A 82 10.96 -6.39 -2.47
CA ASP A 82 12.23 -6.31 -3.20
C ASP A 82 13.01 -5.03 -2.89
N THR A 83 12.38 -4.05 -2.24
CA THR A 83 13.03 -2.81 -1.79
C THR A 83 13.77 -2.95 -0.46
N PHE A 84 13.58 -4.08 0.24
CA PHE A 84 14.20 -4.36 1.52
C PHE A 84 15.30 -5.42 1.39
N ASP A 85 16.38 -5.27 2.16
CA ASP A 85 17.32 -6.37 2.41
C ASP A 85 16.62 -7.53 3.15
N GLU A 86 17.25 -8.71 3.16
CA GLU A 86 16.72 -9.95 3.76
C GLU A 86 16.10 -9.75 5.15
N LEU A 87 16.85 -9.11 6.06
CA LEU A 87 16.39 -8.86 7.43
C LEU A 87 15.19 -7.90 7.49
N GLY A 88 15.16 -6.88 6.62
CA GLY A 88 14.04 -5.96 6.51
C GLY A 88 12.79 -6.66 5.97
N ARG A 89 12.96 -7.53 4.97
CA ARG A 89 11.88 -8.35 4.41
C ARG A 89 11.28 -9.30 5.45
N GLU A 90 12.11 -10.02 6.20
CA GLU A 90 11.64 -10.89 7.29
C GLU A 90 10.88 -10.12 8.35
N PHE A 91 11.38 -8.93 8.72
CA PHE A 91 10.74 -8.06 9.70
C PHE A 91 9.35 -7.59 9.22
N ILE A 92 9.22 -7.18 7.95
CA ILE A 92 7.94 -6.75 7.38
C ILE A 92 6.94 -7.91 7.28
N LEU A 93 7.38 -9.10 6.87
CA LEU A 93 6.52 -10.28 6.81
C LEU A 93 6.04 -10.72 8.20
N ALA A 94 6.88 -10.57 9.23
CA ALA A 94 6.53 -10.95 10.60
C ALA A 94 5.67 -9.92 11.33
N HIS A 95 5.85 -8.62 11.04
CA HIS A 95 5.28 -7.53 11.84
C HIS A 95 4.38 -6.56 11.07
N GLY A 96 4.28 -6.67 9.75
CA GLY A 96 3.49 -5.74 8.92
C GLY A 96 1.98 -5.90 9.06
N ALA A 97 1.48 -7.06 9.51
CA ALA A 97 0.05 -7.36 9.66
C ALA A 97 -0.80 -7.08 8.41
N VAL A 98 -0.19 -7.18 7.23
CA VAL A 98 -0.80 -6.95 5.92
C VAL A 98 -0.54 -8.12 4.98
N GLU A 99 -1.36 -8.24 3.95
CA GLU A 99 -1.18 -9.26 2.91
C GLU A 99 -0.40 -8.71 1.73
N PHE A 100 0.64 -9.45 1.32
CA PHE A 100 1.40 -9.18 0.10
C PHE A 100 0.91 -10.09 -1.03
N VAL A 101 0.64 -9.51 -2.20
CA VAL A 101 0.18 -10.23 -3.39
C VAL A 101 1.00 -9.81 -4.60
N ASP A 102 1.20 -10.74 -5.53
CA ASP A 102 1.75 -10.44 -6.85
C ASP A 102 0.60 -9.89 -7.70
N PRO A 103 0.53 -8.58 -7.99
CA PRO A 103 -0.44 -8.09 -8.94
C PRO A 103 -0.10 -8.70 -10.30
N PRO A 104 -1.11 -9.07 -11.13
CA PRO A 104 -0.83 -9.54 -12.47
C PRO A 104 0.03 -8.46 -13.14
N SER A 105 1.24 -8.84 -13.54
CA SER A 105 2.03 -8.01 -14.43
C SER A 105 1.13 -7.73 -15.62
N ASP A 106 0.67 -6.49 -15.79
CA ASP A 106 -0.12 -6.10 -16.95
C ASP A 106 0.63 -6.66 -18.14
N GLY A 107 0.00 -7.65 -18.81
CA GLY A 107 0.67 -8.42 -19.83
C GLY A 107 1.26 -7.40 -20.78
N ALA A 108 2.58 -7.41 -20.93
CA ALA A 108 3.25 -6.78 -22.04
C ALA A 108 2.65 -7.44 -23.30
N GLY A 109 1.55 -6.86 -23.77
CA GLY A 109 0.95 -7.14 -25.04
C GLY A 109 1.87 -6.52 -26.07
N GLU A 110 2.70 -7.36 -26.67
CA GLU A 110 3.11 -7.17 -28.06
C GLU A 110 1.89 -7.16 -28.99
#